data_AF-A0AA35ZUS6-F1
#
_entry.id   AF-A0AA35ZUS6-F1
#
_cell.length_a   1.000
_cell.length_b   1.000
_cell.length_c   1.000
_cell.angle_alpha   90.00
_cell.angle_beta   90.00
_cell.angle_gamma   90.00
#
_symmetry.space_group_name_H-M   'P 1'
#
loop_
_entity.id
_entity.type
_entity.pdbx_description
1 polymer ?
#
loop_
_entity_poly.entity_id
_entity_poly.type
_entity_poly.pdbx_seq_one_letter_code
_entity_poly.pdbx_strand_id
1 'polypeptide(L)'
;MASFVRISALLWADLLAAFAMYIMMTYLTNVWNLSTTHAAGIINIWDGITAVLAIVFAYIVDSFLGDYYMLLLSSISYTIGLGLLSMSTPPVFGPCNEYEEKCIGHTQKVLFYTALPLIAVGMAGHVVSLMAFLNLQTNNENEADKDKDTNKEKEKEHEKEKEGNKIYWQMLGLLIVVIVLIAGGIALPYIKPWSIRFGIPAICTLVATLLFFSGHSVYKPCKPAEGSPLTTTLRVFVATTRKFSQPLPDPKELYNEEDTRSTSSLRCLDKAAIKLQEQPESKNWNLCSVREVEDTKIGIRILPMWLTFIVIGIVLSIGNTYFLEQANRMDGKLGKIKITIPIFLLFYQISRSISTYFYSILTMCFNKKYAPPVGIATGMVLSVLCCITAAKVETRRLHVIRDHGLLDKPDEKIPMSIFWLLPQYMLLAAVDGIANTSITSFFKHQAPESMRKYLTYFTKGVLGLGTMASVLSVYVVGKVSERDQKPNWFQPSLNKSRLDRYYWTLSGLCAVNLVIYIIVASFYTYKETPDEGGDEGEGGNMDPGFEDTAKCCC
;
A
#
# COMPACT_ATOMS: atom_id res chain seq x y z
N MET A 1 0.15 -21.76 18.59
CA MET A 1 1.18 -20.97 19.34
C MET A 1 2.54 -20.88 18.61
N ALA A 2 3.26 -21.99 18.35
CA ALA A 2 4.58 -21.94 17.69
C ALA A 2 4.56 -21.36 16.25
N SER A 3 3.53 -21.69 15.46
CA SER A 3 3.36 -21.17 14.10
C SER A 3 3.16 -19.65 14.07
N PHE A 4 2.39 -19.09 15.01
CA PHE A 4 2.17 -17.66 15.13
C PHE A 4 3.47 -16.90 15.39
N VAL A 5 4.31 -17.40 16.32
CA VAL A 5 5.60 -16.78 16.62
C VAL A 5 6.55 -16.84 15.41
N ARG A 6 6.61 -17.99 14.72
CA ARG A 6 7.45 -18.19 13.53
C ARG A 6 7.06 -17.28 12.36
N ILE A 7 5.77 -17.06 12.14
CA ILE A 7 5.29 -16.16 11.07
C ILE A 7 5.42 -14.70 11.50
N SER A 8 5.15 -14.40 12.77
CA SER A 8 5.34 -13.05 13.31
C SER A 8 6.80 -12.62 13.15
N ALA A 9 7.78 -13.54 13.26
CA ALA A 9 9.21 -13.31 12.96
C ALA A 9 9.43 -12.43 11.71
N LEU A 10 8.67 -12.70 10.64
CA LEU A 10 8.75 -11.97 9.37
C LEU A 10 8.23 -10.52 9.50
N LEU A 11 7.16 -10.28 10.25
CA LEU A 11 6.64 -8.92 10.49
C LEU A 11 7.70 -8.02 11.12
N TRP A 12 8.48 -8.55 12.06
CA TRP A 12 9.56 -7.79 12.71
C TRP A 12 10.66 -7.43 11.73
N ALA A 13 11.06 -8.40 10.93
CA ALA A 13 12.12 -8.24 9.96
C ALA A 13 11.71 -7.22 8.88
N ASP A 14 10.44 -7.24 8.47
CA ASP A 14 9.87 -6.27 7.52
C ASP A 14 9.95 -4.83 8.02
N LEU A 15 9.76 -4.60 9.33
CA LEU A 15 9.85 -3.25 9.91
C LEU A 15 11.29 -2.72 9.89
N LEU A 16 12.28 -3.57 10.18
CA LEU A 16 13.70 -3.22 10.09
C LEU A 16 14.12 -2.95 8.64
N ALA A 17 13.62 -3.75 7.70
CA ALA A 17 13.89 -3.58 6.30
C ALA A 17 13.21 -2.33 5.71
N ALA A 18 11.98 -2.01 6.13
CA ALA A 18 11.31 -0.76 5.80
C ALA A 18 12.11 0.45 6.32
N PHE A 19 12.69 0.35 7.51
CA PHE A 19 13.60 1.38 8.03
C PHE A 19 14.86 1.54 7.16
N ALA A 20 15.50 0.45 6.72
CA ALA A 20 16.63 0.51 5.80
C ALA A 20 16.27 1.22 4.48
N MET A 21 15.09 0.93 3.93
CA MET A 21 14.61 1.59 2.73
C MET A 21 14.27 3.07 2.96
N TYR A 22 13.74 3.43 4.13
CA TYR A 22 13.49 4.82 4.49
C TYR A 22 14.77 5.67 4.50
N ILE A 23 15.86 5.17 5.09
CA ILE A 23 17.14 5.89 5.11
C ILE A 23 17.91 5.83 3.78
N MET A 24 17.40 5.09 2.79
CA MET A 24 18.07 4.92 1.49
C MET A 24 18.29 6.24 0.76
N MET A 25 17.31 7.15 0.85
CA MET A 25 17.42 8.49 0.26
C MET A 25 18.71 9.18 0.74
N THR A 26 18.94 9.16 2.05
CA THR A 26 20.12 9.77 2.68
C THR A 26 21.43 9.03 2.37
N TYR A 27 21.38 7.74 2.06
CA TYR A 27 22.55 6.99 1.59
C TYR A 27 22.95 7.43 0.17
N LEU A 28 21.96 7.56 -0.72
CA LEU A 28 22.16 7.99 -2.10
C LEU A 28 22.66 9.43 -2.20
N THR A 29 22.19 10.33 -1.33
CA THR A 29 22.62 11.73 -1.35
C THR A 29 23.96 11.95 -0.64
N ASN A 30 24.22 11.29 0.50
CA ASN A 30 25.43 11.57 1.29
C ASN A 30 26.63 10.69 0.93
N VAL A 31 26.41 9.44 0.46
CA VAL A 31 27.51 8.51 0.13
C VAL A 31 27.75 8.45 -1.37
N TRP A 32 26.67 8.30 -2.15
CA TRP A 32 26.77 8.27 -3.62
C TRP A 32 26.83 9.67 -4.23
N ASN A 33 26.63 10.72 -3.42
CA ASN A 33 26.67 12.11 -3.84
C ASN A 33 25.75 12.42 -5.04
N LEU A 34 24.63 11.70 -5.14
CA LEU A 34 23.65 11.92 -6.20
C LEU A 34 22.86 13.19 -5.92
N SER A 35 22.49 13.92 -6.98
CA SER A 35 21.56 15.03 -6.85
C SER A 35 20.25 14.56 -6.21
N THR A 36 19.62 15.44 -5.40
CA THR A 36 18.40 15.10 -4.67
C THR A 36 17.30 14.56 -5.59
N THR A 37 17.14 15.12 -6.79
CA THR A 37 16.13 14.66 -7.76
C THR A 37 16.42 13.28 -8.31
N HIS A 38 17.69 12.96 -8.57
CA HIS A 38 18.08 11.65 -9.06
C HIS A 38 17.90 10.57 -7.98
N ALA A 39 18.33 10.85 -6.74
CA ALA A 39 18.10 9.97 -5.60
C ALA A 39 16.60 9.74 -5.35
N ALA A 40 15.80 10.83 -5.33
CA ALA A 40 14.35 10.73 -5.19
C ALA A 40 13.71 9.92 -6.32
N GLY A 41 14.21 10.07 -7.54
CA GLY A 41 13.77 9.29 -8.70
C GLY A 41 13.96 7.79 -8.53
N ILE A 42 15.14 7.35 -8.06
CA ILE A 42 15.42 5.94 -7.78
C ILE A 42 14.44 5.39 -6.73
N ILE A 43 14.27 6.09 -5.61
CA ILE A 43 13.39 5.67 -4.51
C ILE A 43 11.93 5.61 -4.95
N ASN A 44 11.43 6.65 -5.64
CA ASN A 44 10.04 6.75 -6.04
C ASN A 44 9.67 5.71 -7.12
N ILE A 45 10.59 5.40 -8.04
CA ILE A 45 10.39 4.31 -9.01
C ILE A 45 10.34 2.97 -8.29
N TRP A 46 11.29 2.72 -7.38
CA TRP A 46 11.34 1.46 -6.62
C TRP A 46 10.09 1.24 -5.75
N ASP A 47 9.66 2.27 -5.01
CA ASP A 47 8.47 2.22 -4.15
C ASP A 47 7.19 1.99 -4.97
N GLY A 48 7.07 2.70 -6.09
CA GLY A 48 5.96 2.52 -7.02
C GLY A 48 5.91 1.13 -7.68
N ILE A 49 7.07 0.59 -8.11
CA ILE A 49 7.17 -0.78 -8.63
C ILE A 49 6.73 -1.79 -7.56
N THR A 50 7.20 -1.64 -6.33
CA THR A 50 6.84 -2.52 -5.20
C THR A 50 5.32 -2.54 -4.98
N ALA A 51 4.68 -1.37 -5.03
CA ALA A 51 3.23 -1.25 -4.87
C ALA A 51 2.44 -1.88 -6.03
N VAL A 52 2.88 -1.72 -7.28
CA VAL A 52 2.24 -2.33 -8.46
C VAL A 52 2.46 -3.85 -8.49
N LEU A 53 3.65 -4.33 -8.13
CA LEU A 53 3.97 -5.75 -8.04
C LEU A 53 3.04 -6.50 -7.08
N ALA A 54 2.56 -5.85 -6.01
CA ALA A 54 1.60 -6.48 -5.09
C ALA A 54 0.30 -6.93 -5.80
N ILE A 55 -0.17 -6.19 -6.81
CA ILE A 55 -1.35 -6.61 -7.61
C ILE A 55 -1.02 -7.88 -8.40
N VAL A 56 0.16 -7.92 -9.03
CA VAL A 56 0.64 -9.07 -9.81
C VAL A 56 0.82 -10.29 -8.92
N PHE A 57 1.32 -10.12 -7.70
CA PHE A 57 1.51 -11.22 -6.77
C PHE A 57 0.21 -11.71 -6.15
N ALA A 58 -0.77 -10.83 -5.91
CA ALA A 58 -2.12 -11.26 -5.55
C ALA A 58 -2.72 -12.17 -6.63
N TYR A 59 -2.52 -11.82 -7.90
CA TYR A 59 -2.93 -12.67 -9.03
C TYR A 59 -2.23 -14.04 -9.03
N ILE A 60 -0.90 -14.06 -8.84
CA ILE A 60 -0.10 -15.30 -8.85
C ILE A 60 -0.49 -16.22 -7.69
N VAL A 61 -0.75 -15.65 -6.51
CA VAL A 61 -1.21 -16.38 -5.33
C VAL A 61 -2.52 -17.10 -5.63
N ASP A 62 -3.52 -16.38 -6.14
CA ASP A 62 -4.86 -16.95 -6.37
C ASP A 62 -4.94 -17.87 -7.59
N SER A 63 -3.99 -17.75 -8.53
CA SER A 63 -4.02 -18.52 -9.79
C SER A 63 -3.15 -19.77 -9.77
N PHE A 64 -2.01 -19.75 -9.07
CA PHE A 64 -0.99 -20.79 -9.22
C PHE A 64 -0.31 -21.21 -7.92
N LEU A 65 0.10 -20.24 -7.09
CA LEU A 65 1.17 -20.47 -6.12
C LEU A 65 0.66 -20.70 -4.68
N GLY A 66 -0.43 -20.03 -4.31
CA GLY A 66 -0.91 -19.98 -2.93
C GLY A 66 -0.05 -19.10 -2.00
N ASP A 67 -0.60 -18.74 -0.84
CA ASP A 67 0.02 -17.79 0.09
C ASP A 67 1.34 -18.29 0.70
N TYR A 68 1.43 -19.59 1.01
CA TYR A 68 2.63 -20.16 1.63
C TYR A 68 3.87 -20.04 0.72
N TYR A 69 3.76 -20.49 -0.53
CA TYR A 69 4.88 -20.47 -1.47
C TYR A 69 5.21 -19.05 -1.92
N MET A 70 4.22 -18.17 -2.07
CA MET A 70 4.47 -16.75 -2.34
C MET A 70 5.29 -16.13 -1.21
N LEU A 71 4.88 -16.36 0.04
CA LEU A 71 5.61 -15.86 1.19
C LEU A 71 7.03 -16.44 1.26
N LEU A 72 7.21 -17.75 1.03
CA LEU A 72 8.53 -18.37 1.05
C LEU A 72 9.48 -17.80 -0.03
N LEU A 73 9.04 -17.75 -1.28
CA LEU A 73 9.86 -17.23 -2.39
C LEU A 73 10.18 -15.75 -2.22
N SER A 74 9.20 -14.96 -1.76
CA SER A 74 9.41 -13.54 -1.48
C SER A 74 10.34 -13.32 -0.30
N SER A 75 10.24 -14.08 0.80
CA SER A 75 11.19 -13.99 1.94
C SER A 75 12.63 -14.32 1.53
N ILE A 76 12.82 -15.32 0.66
CA ILE A 76 14.15 -15.65 0.09
C ILE A 76 14.66 -14.48 -0.76
N SER A 77 13.85 -13.97 -1.69
CA SER A 77 14.20 -12.79 -2.50
C SER A 77 14.54 -11.58 -1.64
N TYR A 78 13.77 -11.34 -0.58
CA TYR A 78 13.96 -10.22 0.33
C TYR A 78 15.30 -10.31 1.05
N THR A 79 15.62 -11.50 1.57
CA THR A 79 16.87 -11.78 2.28
C THR A 79 18.08 -11.60 1.37
N ILE A 80 18.03 -12.13 0.14
CA ILE A 80 19.10 -11.95 -0.85
C ILE A 80 19.24 -10.48 -1.20
N GLY A 81 18.12 -9.78 -1.47
CA GLY A 81 18.12 -8.37 -1.81
C GLY A 81 18.76 -7.49 -0.73
N LEU A 82 18.38 -7.66 0.54
CA LEU A 82 18.99 -6.93 1.66
C LEU A 82 20.45 -7.32 1.90
N GLY A 83 20.80 -8.58 1.69
CA GLY A 83 22.19 -9.05 1.71
C GLY A 83 23.04 -8.30 0.67
N LEU A 84 22.59 -8.30 -0.60
CA LEU A 84 23.26 -7.58 -1.69
C LEU A 84 23.34 -6.07 -1.43
N LEU A 85 22.29 -5.47 -0.85
CA LEU A 85 22.30 -4.07 -0.44
C LEU A 85 23.37 -3.80 0.62
N SER A 86 23.46 -4.65 1.65
CA SER A 86 24.51 -4.54 2.67
C SER A 86 25.91 -4.69 2.07
N MET A 87 26.08 -5.66 1.15
CA MET A 87 27.32 -5.91 0.42
C MET A 87 27.70 -4.76 -0.54
N SER A 88 26.72 -3.98 -1.00
CA SER A 88 26.96 -2.82 -1.87
C SER A 88 27.68 -1.66 -1.16
N THR A 89 27.74 -1.68 0.17
CA THR A 89 28.42 -0.63 0.93
C THR A 89 29.95 -0.71 0.77
N PRO A 90 30.66 0.43 0.64
CA PRO A 90 32.10 0.42 0.39
C PRO A 90 32.94 -0.41 1.39
N PRO A 91 32.69 -0.39 2.71
CA PRO A 91 33.56 -1.12 3.63
C PRO A 91 33.47 -2.65 3.55
N VAL A 92 32.52 -3.21 2.79
CA VAL A 92 32.31 -4.66 2.72
C VAL A 92 32.97 -5.25 1.47
N PHE A 93 32.64 -4.71 0.29
CA PHE A 93 33.19 -5.17 -0.99
C PHE A 93 33.74 -4.01 -1.85
N GLY A 94 33.91 -2.84 -1.27
CA GLY A 94 34.44 -1.62 -1.90
C GLY A 94 35.91 -1.68 -2.28
N PRO A 95 36.33 -0.83 -3.22
CA PRO A 95 37.76 -0.55 -3.44
C PRO A 95 38.39 0.18 -2.24
N CYS A 96 37.59 0.82 -1.39
CA CYS A 96 38.03 1.50 -0.17
C CYS A 96 36.98 1.43 0.96
N ASN A 97 37.45 1.66 2.19
CA ASN A 97 36.64 1.58 3.42
C ASN A 97 35.93 2.89 3.79
N GLU A 98 36.01 3.92 2.94
CA GLU A 98 35.40 5.23 3.19
C GLU A 98 34.02 5.32 2.53
N TYR A 99 33.09 6.03 3.17
CA TYR A 99 31.75 6.28 2.65
C TYR A 99 31.74 7.51 1.74
N GLU A 100 32.44 7.41 0.61
CA GLU A 100 32.59 8.48 -0.36
C GLU A 100 32.26 8.00 -1.78
N GLU A 101 31.87 8.94 -2.65
CA GLU A 101 31.51 8.67 -4.04
C GLU A 101 32.63 7.94 -4.79
N LYS A 102 33.90 8.32 -4.54
CA LYS A 102 35.10 7.70 -5.13
C LYS A 102 35.22 6.20 -4.80
N CYS A 103 34.62 5.76 -3.70
CA CYS A 103 34.61 4.37 -3.27
C CYS A 103 33.43 3.57 -3.84
N ILE A 104 32.55 4.19 -4.64
CA ILE A 104 31.45 3.51 -5.32
C ILE A 104 31.88 3.11 -6.74
N GLY A 105 32.52 1.95 -6.82
CA GLY A 105 32.92 1.32 -8.08
C GLY A 105 31.79 0.59 -8.80
N HIS A 106 32.15 -0.10 -9.89
CA HIS A 106 31.20 -0.84 -10.72
C HIS A 106 30.50 -1.97 -9.95
N THR A 107 31.25 -2.73 -9.14
CA THR A 107 30.71 -3.85 -8.35
C THR A 107 29.63 -3.38 -7.38
N GLN A 108 29.85 -2.28 -6.67
CA GLN A 108 28.89 -1.73 -5.70
C GLN A 108 27.61 -1.28 -6.41
N LYS A 109 27.74 -0.67 -7.59
CA LYS A 109 26.59 -0.28 -8.42
C LYS A 109 25.79 -1.49 -8.88
N VAL A 110 26.45 -2.55 -9.37
CA VAL A 110 25.78 -3.79 -9.77
C VAL A 110 25.05 -4.42 -8.59
N LEU A 111 25.71 -4.57 -7.44
CA LEU A 111 25.10 -5.12 -6.21
C LEU A 111 23.89 -4.30 -5.77
N PHE A 112 23.99 -2.97 -5.79
CA PHE A 112 22.90 -2.08 -5.41
C PHE A 112 21.70 -2.17 -6.36
N TYR A 113 21.93 -2.08 -7.67
CA TYR A 113 20.84 -2.12 -8.66
C TYR A 113 20.23 -3.52 -8.83
N THR A 114 20.95 -4.58 -8.47
CA THR A 114 20.39 -5.94 -8.37
C THR A 114 19.62 -6.16 -7.07
N ALA A 115 20.05 -5.54 -5.97
CA ALA A 115 19.35 -5.58 -4.69
C ALA A 115 17.95 -4.95 -4.77
N LEU A 116 17.81 -3.77 -5.39
CA LEU A 116 16.54 -3.02 -5.39
C LEU A 116 15.33 -3.84 -5.94
N PRO A 117 15.41 -4.49 -7.12
CA PRO A 117 14.32 -5.34 -7.61
C PRO A 117 14.02 -6.55 -6.70
N LEU A 118 15.05 -7.17 -6.12
CA LEU A 118 14.86 -8.33 -5.23
C LEU A 118 14.16 -7.94 -3.92
N ILE A 119 14.51 -6.77 -3.38
CA ILE A 119 13.82 -6.17 -2.23
C ILE A 119 12.38 -5.82 -2.61
N ALA A 120 12.13 -5.26 -3.81
CA ALA A 120 10.78 -4.94 -4.28
C ALA A 120 9.90 -6.20 -4.37
N VAL A 121 10.43 -7.29 -4.92
CA VAL A 121 9.77 -8.61 -4.97
C VAL A 121 9.49 -9.13 -3.55
N GLY A 122 10.48 -9.06 -2.67
CA GLY A 122 10.33 -9.50 -1.27
C GLY A 122 9.20 -8.76 -0.54
N MET A 123 9.27 -7.43 -0.58
CA MET A 123 8.30 -6.57 0.10
C MET A 123 6.90 -6.67 -0.50
N ALA A 124 6.77 -6.75 -1.83
CA ALA A 124 5.47 -6.92 -2.49
C ALA A 124 4.83 -8.27 -2.13
N GLY A 125 5.60 -9.37 -2.10
CA GLY A 125 5.08 -10.70 -1.76
C GLY A 125 4.62 -10.79 -0.30
N HIS A 126 5.39 -10.21 0.62
CA HIS A 126 5.01 -10.09 2.02
C HIS A 126 3.72 -9.27 2.20
N VAL A 127 3.59 -8.14 1.50
CA VAL A 127 2.37 -7.31 1.52
C VAL A 127 1.13 -8.10 1.13
N VAL A 128 1.24 -9.06 0.20
CA VAL A 128 0.12 -9.88 -0.28
C VAL A 128 -0.20 -11.04 0.65
N SER A 129 0.81 -11.82 1.03
CA SER A 129 0.58 -13.14 1.63
C SER A 129 0.85 -13.22 3.13
N LEU A 130 1.61 -12.30 3.74
CA LEU A 130 2.02 -12.43 5.14
C LEU A 130 0.83 -12.41 6.11
N MET A 131 -0.02 -11.38 6.01
CA MET A 131 -1.20 -11.27 6.88
C MET A 131 -2.28 -12.29 6.54
N ALA A 132 -2.47 -12.60 5.25
CA ALA A 132 -3.41 -13.63 4.82
C ALA A 132 -3.03 -15.00 5.39
N PHE A 133 -1.75 -15.37 5.29
CA PHE A 133 -1.22 -16.61 5.84
C PHE A 133 -1.26 -16.64 7.37
N LEU A 134 -0.86 -15.54 8.03
CA LEU A 134 -0.94 -15.44 9.50
C LEU A 134 -2.37 -15.64 10.00
N ASN A 135 -3.34 -15.00 9.37
CA ASN A 135 -4.75 -15.14 9.71
C ASN A 135 -5.26 -16.57 9.47
N LEU A 136 -4.86 -17.21 8.37
CA LEU A 136 -5.22 -18.61 8.08
C LEU A 136 -4.72 -19.56 9.17
N GLN A 137 -3.50 -19.36 9.66
CA GLN A 137 -2.94 -20.19 10.73
C GLN A 137 -3.61 -19.92 12.09
N THR A 138 -4.16 -18.71 12.29
CA THR A 138 -4.71 -18.26 13.58
C THR A 138 -6.21 -18.49 13.72
N ASN A 139 -7.01 -18.30 12.66
CA ASN A 139 -8.48 -18.34 12.71
C ASN A 139 -9.02 -19.79 12.68
N ASN A 140 -8.43 -20.68 11.90
CA ASN A 140 -8.89 -22.08 11.81
C ASN A 140 -8.43 -22.95 12.99
N GLU A 141 -7.78 -22.39 14.01
CA GLU A 141 -7.68 -23.06 15.32
C GLU A 141 -9.05 -23.09 16.02
N ASN A 142 -9.98 -22.19 15.66
CA ASN A 142 -11.30 -22.07 16.32
C ASN A 142 -12.38 -22.99 15.70
N GLU A 143 -12.15 -23.55 14.51
CA GLU A 143 -13.10 -24.45 13.84
C GLU A 143 -12.74 -25.94 14.03
N ALA A 144 -11.46 -26.28 14.16
CA ALA A 144 -11.01 -27.67 14.27
C ALA A 144 -11.26 -28.33 15.65
N ASP A 145 -11.58 -27.53 16.69
CA ASP A 145 -11.95 -28.04 18.03
C ASP A 145 -13.49 -28.18 18.20
N LYS A 146 -14.31 -27.79 17.20
CA LYS A 146 -15.78 -27.88 17.29
C LYS A 146 -16.36 -29.27 16.99
N ASP A 147 -15.56 -30.19 16.46
CA ASP A 147 -16.02 -31.51 16.00
C ASP A 147 -15.90 -32.64 17.04
N LYS A 148 -15.74 -32.31 18.33
CA LYS A 148 -15.70 -33.33 19.40
C LYS A 148 -16.88 -33.18 20.36
N ASP A 149 -17.93 -33.97 20.11
CA ASP A 149 -19.04 -34.19 21.04
C ASP A 149 -18.56 -34.97 22.28
N THR A 150 -17.98 -34.32 23.31
CA THR A 150 -18.12 -34.78 24.69
C THR A 150 -17.81 -33.71 25.76
N ASN A 151 -18.82 -33.36 26.56
CA ASN A 151 -18.77 -32.61 27.84
C ASN A 151 -18.56 -31.07 27.80
N LYS A 152 -19.67 -30.36 27.52
CA LYS A 152 -19.81 -28.90 27.27
C LYS A 152 -19.41 -27.94 28.41
N GLU A 153 -19.16 -28.36 29.64
CA GLU A 153 -18.84 -27.43 30.75
C GLU A 153 -17.33 -27.31 31.02
N LYS A 154 -16.59 -28.43 31.01
CA LYS A 154 -15.13 -28.42 31.17
C LYS A 154 -14.41 -27.94 29.91
N GLU A 155 -14.99 -28.19 28.72
CA GLU A 155 -14.48 -27.61 27.47
C GLU A 155 -14.62 -26.09 27.44
N LYS A 156 -15.73 -25.52 27.93
CA LYS A 156 -15.92 -24.06 27.95
C LYS A 156 -14.92 -23.33 28.86
N GLU A 157 -14.52 -23.92 29.98
CA GLU A 157 -13.48 -23.35 30.84
C GLU A 157 -12.08 -23.48 30.21
N HIS A 158 -11.75 -24.64 29.63
CA HIS A 158 -10.48 -24.84 28.92
C HIS A 158 -10.36 -24.02 27.62
N GLU A 159 -11.46 -23.80 26.89
CA GLU A 159 -11.52 -22.93 25.72
C GLU A 159 -11.30 -21.47 26.11
N LYS A 160 -11.96 -21.00 27.17
CA LYS A 160 -11.74 -19.62 27.69
C LYS A 160 -10.31 -19.41 28.17
N GLU A 161 -9.68 -20.41 28.80
CA GLU A 161 -8.29 -20.32 29.23
C GLU A 161 -7.31 -20.35 28.05
N LYS A 162 -7.55 -21.20 27.05
CA LYS A 162 -6.78 -21.21 25.78
C LYS A 162 -6.94 -19.91 25.00
N GLU A 163 -8.14 -19.36 24.94
CA GLU A 163 -8.45 -18.11 24.24
C GLU A 163 -7.84 -16.90 24.96
N GLY A 164 -7.91 -16.87 26.30
CA GLY A 164 -7.22 -15.86 27.13
C GLY A 164 -5.69 -15.91 26.98
N ASN A 165 -5.09 -17.11 26.97
CA ASN A 165 -3.65 -17.29 26.74
C ASN A 165 -3.26 -16.87 25.32
N LYS A 166 -4.08 -17.18 24.31
CA LYS A 166 -3.87 -16.75 22.92
C LYS A 166 -3.92 -15.23 22.78
N ILE A 167 -4.91 -14.57 23.37
CA ILE A 167 -5.02 -13.10 23.39
C ILE A 167 -3.82 -12.49 24.11
N TYR A 168 -3.39 -13.05 25.24
CA TYR A 168 -2.21 -12.59 25.96
C TYR A 168 -0.95 -12.65 25.10
N TRP A 169 -0.68 -13.77 24.42
CA TRP A 169 0.48 -13.90 23.54
C TRP A 169 0.39 -13.05 22.27
N GLN A 170 -0.82 -12.82 21.73
CA GLN A 170 -1.05 -11.88 20.64
C GLN A 170 -0.77 -10.44 21.07
N MET A 171 -1.25 -10.04 22.25
CA MET A 171 -0.99 -8.72 22.83
C MET A 171 0.48 -8.54 23.19
N LEU A 172 1.15 -9.57 23.71
CA LEU A 172 2.58 -9.58 23.97
C LEU A 172 3.38 -9.47 22.66
N GLY A 173 2.98 -10.19 21.62
CA GLY A 173 3.55 -10.04 20.28
C GLY A 173 3.42 -8.60 19.78
N LEU A 174 2.21 -8.02 19.84
CA LEU A 174 1.96 -6.62 19.48
C LEU A 174 2.77 -5.62 20.31
N LEU A 175 2.89 -5.85 21.62
CA LEU A 175 3.66 -4.99 22.52
C LEU A 175 5.14 -5.00 22.15
N ILE A 176 5.69 -6.18 21.89
CA ILE A 176 7.07 -6.31 21.43
C ILE A 176 7.19 -5.53 20.09
N VAL A 177 6.17 -5.47 19.19
CA VAL A 177 6.23 -4.82 17.85
C VAL A 177 6.49 -3.36 18.02
N VAL A 178 5.73 -2.77 18.92
CA VAL A 178 5.87 -1.38 19.31
C VAL A 178 7.25 -1.15 19.95
N ILE A 179 7.72 -2.04 20.82
CA ILE A 179 9.03 -1.90 21.48
C ILE A 179 10.19 -2.00 20.47
N VAL A 180 10.18 -2.97 19.55
CA VAL A 180 11.22 -3.14 18.52
C VAL A 180 11.20 -1.98 17.55
N LEU A 181 10.02 -1.44 17.21
CA LEU A 181 9.90 -0.22 16.40
C LEU A 181 10.49 1.00 17.09
N ILE A 182 10.18 1.19 18.36
CA ILE A 182 10.69 2.31 19.14
C ILE A 182 12.20 2.15 19.35
N ALA A 183 12.66 0.96 19.72
CA ALA A 183 14.08 0.65 19.90
C ALA A 183 14.86 0.76 18.60
N GLY A 184 14.35 0.24 17.48
CA GLY A 184 14.96 0.36 16.16
C GLY A 184 14.98 1.81 15.66
N GLY A 185 13.86 2.52 15.78
CA GLY A 185 13.72 3.92 15.40
C GLY A 185 14.58 4.88 16.23
N ILE A 186 14.86 4.54 17.49
CA ILE A 186 15.72 5.33 18.37
C ILE A 186 17.19 4.89 18.23
N ALA A 187 17.52 3.61 18.21
CA ALA A 187 18.89 3.10 18.28
C ALA A 187 19.61 3.05 16.92
N LEU A 188 18.95 2.60 15.84
CA LEU A 188 19.57 2.46 14.51
C LEU A 188 20.12 3.78 13.94
N PRO A 189 19.51 4.96 14.17
CA PRO A 189 20.04 6.22 13.64
C PRO A 189 21.38 6.64 14.27
N TYR A 190 21.66 6.20 15.51
CA TYR A 190 22.92 6.49 16.19
C TYR A 190 24.07 5.60 15.71
N ILE A 191 23.78 4.48 15.05
CA ILE A 191 24.78 3.64 14.40
C ILE A 191 25.36 4.45 13.24
N LYS A 192 26.66 4.79 13.29
CA LYS A 192 27.32 5.59 12.24
C LYS A 192 27.54 4.84 10.91
N PRO A 193 28.04 3.59 10.88
CA PRO A 193 28.37 2.92 9.61
C PRO A 193 27.13 2.42 8.88
N TRP A 194 27.04 2.72 7.57
CA TRP A 194 25.97 2.24 6.69
C TRP A 194 25.95 0.73 6.51
N SER A 195 27.11 0.07 6.51
CA SER A 195 27.22 -1.39 6.43
C SER A 195 26.44 -2.08 7.56
N ILE A 196 26.46 -1.53 8.78
CA ILE A 196 25.70 -2.08 9.92
C ILE A 196 24.22 -1.73 9.80
N ARG A 197 23.88 -0.51 9.34
CA ARG A 197 22.49 -0.08 9.15
C ARG A 197 21.72 -0.96 8.16
N PHE A 198 22.39 -1.43 7.10
CA PHE A 198 21.81 -2.37 6.13
C PHE A 198 22.02 -3.84 6.51
N GLY A 199 23.13 -4.15 7.20
CA GLY A 199 23.45 -5.51 7.64
C GLY A 199 22.52 -6.06 8.72
N ILE A 200 22.11 -5.24 9.70
CA ILE A 200 21.17 -5.69 10.76
C ILE A 200 19.85 -6.18 10.15
N PRO A 201 19.15 -5.39 9.31
CA PRO A 201 17.95 -5.88 8.61
C PRO A 201 18.19 -7.15 7.82
N ALA A 202 19.30 -7.25 7.07
CA ALA A 202 19.63 -8.44 6.27
C ALA A 202 19.77 -9.72 7.13
N ILE A 203 20.47 -9.63 8.26
CA ILE A 203 20.62 -10.75 9.20
C ILE A 203 19.27 -11.09 9.85
N CYS A 204 18.50 -10.10 10.28
CA CYS A 204 17.19 -10.32 10.86
C CYS A 204 16.21 -10.97 9.88
N THR A 205 16.19 -10.55 8.61
CA THR A 205 15.36 -11.18 7.57
C THR A 205 15.83 -12.60 7.26
N LEU A 206 17.14 -12.88 7.29
CA LEU A 206 17.65 -14.23 7.13
C LEU A 206 17.17 -15.14 8.27
N VAL A 207 17.34 -14.69 9.52
CA VAL A 207 16.89 -15.45 10.69
C VAL A 207 15.38 -15.67 10.66
N ALA A 208 14.60 -14.63 10.35
CA ALA A 208 13.15 -14.73 10.23
C ALA A 208 12.72 -15.70 9.13
N THR A 209 13.39 -15.69 7.97
CA THR A 209 13.13 -16.61 6.86
C THR A 209 13.44 -18.06 7.26
N LEU A 210 14.55 -18.30 7.95
CA LEU A 210 14.90 -19.64 8.45
C LEU A 210 13.90 -20.14 9.51
N LEU A 211 13.48 -19.26 10.42
CA LEU A 211 12.45 -19.57 11.42
C LEU A 211 11.11 -19.89 10.75
N PHE A 212 10.71 -19.10 9.74
CA PHE A 212 9.52 -19.37 8.96
C PHE A 212 9.63 -20.73 8.25
N PHE A 213 10.74 -21.00 7.57
CA PHE A 213 10.96 -22.26 6.86
C PHE A 213 10.94 -23.49 7.79
N SER A 214 11.48 -23.37 9.01
CA SER A 214 11.45 -24.44 10.02
C SER A 214 10.03 -24.90 10.41
N GLY A 215 9.00 -24.09 10.11
CA GLY A 215 7.60 -24.41 10.32
C GLY A 215 6.90 -25.12 9.18
N HIS A 216 7.57 -25.41 8.06
CA HIS A 216 6.95 -26.01 6.88
C HIS A 216 6.04 -27.20 7.20
N SER A 217 6.53 -28.18 7.96
CA SER A 217 5.77 -29.40 8.32
C SER A 217 4.65 -29.18 9.35
N VAL A 218 4.61 -28.02 10.00
CA VAL A 218 3.65 -27.69 11.06
C VAL A 218 2.54 -26.77 10.55
N TYR A 219 2.78 -26.07 9.44
CA TYR A 219 1.79 -25.17 8.87
C TYR A 219 0.62 -25.93 8.26
N LYS A 220 -0.58 -25.39 8.45
CA LYS A 220 -1.78 -25.92 7.83
C LYS A 220 -1.68 -25.77 6.31
N PRO A 221 -2.09 -26.79 5.54
CA PRO A 221 -2.08 -26.72 4.08
C PRO A 221 -2.97 -25.57 3.59
N CYS A 222 -2.48 -24.84 2.59
CA CYS A 222 -3.25 -23.79 1.94
C CYS A 222 -4.36 -24.40 1.08
N LYS A 223 -5.51 -23.73 1.00
CA LYS A 223 -6.54 -24.09 0.02
C LYS A 223 -5.96 -24.01 -1.41
N PRO A 224 -6.36 -24.91 -2.32
CA PRO A 224 -5.92 -24.83 -3.71
C PRO A 224 -6.40 -23.52 -4.35
N ALA A 225 -5.69 -23.08 -5.40
CA ALA A 225 -6.02 -21.89 -6.17
C ALA A 225 -7.46 -21.97 -6.71
N GLU A 226 -8.36 -21.11 -6.23
CA GLU A 226 -9.77 -21.01 -6.67
C GLU A 226 -9.94 -20.21 -7.97
N GLY A 227 -8.83 -19.71 -8.55
CA GLY A 227 -8.81 -18.87 -9.74
C GLY A 227 -8.88 -17.38 -9.41
N SER A 228 -8.41 -16.53 -10.31
CA SER A 228 -8.36 -15.08 -10.09
C SER A 228 -9.51 -14.32 -10.78
N PRO A 229 -10.17 -13.37 -10.09
CA PRO A 229 -11.10 -12.41 -10.69
C PRO A 229 -10.50 -11.62 -11.87
N LEU A 230 -9.18 -11.44 -11.90
CA LEU A 230 -8.49 -10.78 -13.01
C LEU A 230 -8.50 -11.65 -14.27
N THR A 231 -8.36 -12.98 -14.11
CA THR A 231 -8.51 -13.93 -15.23
C THR A 231 -9.92 -13.83 -15.81
N THR A 232 -10.94 -13.73 -14.96
CA THR A 232 -12.34 -13.56 -15.38
C THR A 232 -12.52 -12.27 -16.18
N THR A 233 -11.97 -11.16 -15.70
CA THR A 233 -12.01 -9.86 -16.41
C THR A 233 -11.36 -9.96 -17.79
N LEU A 234 -10.18 -10.59 -17.87
CA LEU A 234 -9.46 -10.81 -19.13
C LEU A 234 -10.24 -11.71 -20.09
N ARG A 235 -10.90 -12.77 -19.57
CA ARG A 235 -11.77 -13.64 -20.38
C ARG A 235 -12.92 -12.86 -21.00
N VAL A 236 -13.56 -11.97 -20.25
CA VAL A 236 -14.66 -11.12 -20.77
C VAL A 236 -14.16 -10.24 -21.92
N PHE A 237 -12.99 -9.63 -21.82
CA PHE A 237 -12.41 -8.85 -22.92
C PHE A 237 -12.07 -9.72 -24.14
N VAL A 238 -11.45 -10.88 -23.95
CA VAL A 238 -11.11 -11.81 -25.03
C VAL A 238 -12.37 -12.35 -25.72
N ALA A 239 -13.38 -12.75 -24.96
CA ALA A 239 -14.66 -13.23 -25.50
C ALA A 239 -15.41 -12.11 -26.25
N THR A 240 -15.40 -10.88 -25.72
CA THR A 240 -16.00 -9.72 -26.38
C THR A 240 -15.34 -9.40 -27.71
N THR A 241 -14.00 -9.38 -27.75
CA THR A 241 -13.25 -9.07 -28.99
C THR A 241 -13.44 -10.15 -30.05
N ARG A 242 -13.48 -11.43 -29.67
CA ARG A 242 -13.77 -12.55 -30.58
C ARG A 242 -15.18 -12.50 -31.16
N LYS A 243 -16.14 -11.99 -30.41
CA LYS A 243 -17.55 -11.86 -30.82
C LYS A 243 -17.92 -10.44 -31.26
N PHE A 244 -16.93 -9.59 -31.54
CA PHE A 244 -17.19 -8.17 -31.80
C PHE A 244 -18.10 -7.94 -33.01
N SER A 245 -18.01 -8.79 -34.03
CA SER A 245 -18.83 -8.73 -35.26
C SER A 245 -20.26 -9.27 -35.11
N GLN A 246 -20.61 -9.92 -33.99
CA GLN A 246 -21.96 -10.42 -33.75
C GLN A 246 -22.93 -9.27 -33.44
N PRO A 247 -24.23 -9.38 -33.77
CA PRO A 247 -25.23 -8.39 -33.37
C PRO A 247 -25.33 -8.29 -31.84
N LEU A 248 -25.88 -7.18 -31.33
CA LEU A 248 -26.11 -7.07 -29.89
C LEU A 248 -27.13 -8.14 -29.47
N PRO A 249 -26.87 -8.90 -28.39
CA PRO A 249 -27.77 -9.96 -27.97
C PRO A 249 -29.08 -9.39 -27.43
N ASP A 250 -30.16 -10.13 -27.69
CA ASP A 250 -31.40 -9.97 -26.94
C ASP A 250 -31.24 -10.57 -25.53
N PRO A 251 -31.94 -10.05 -24.50
CA PRO A 251 -31.79 -10.52 -23.11
C PRO A 251 -31.92 -12.04 -22.95
N LYS A 252 -32.80 -12.66 -23.75
CA LYS A 252 -33.11 -14.10 -23.73
C LYS A 252 -31.98 -15.00 -24.27
N GLU A 253 -30.95 -14.44 -24.89
CA GLU A 253 -29.82 -15.19 -25.47
C GLU A 253 -28.59 -15.24 -24.54
N LEU A 254 -28.67 -14.62 -23.36
CA LEU A 254 -27.56 -14.55 -22.40
C LEU A 254 -27.45 -15.83 -21.54
N TYR A 255 -26.21 -16.26 -21.33
CA TYR A 255 -25.88 -17.46 -20.56
C TYR A 255 -25.91 -17.23 -19.03
N ASN A 256 -26.68 -18.06 -18.30
CA ASN A 256 -26.94 -18.02 -16.85
C ASN A 256 -27.67 -16.73 -16.37
N GLU A 257 -28.92 -16.60 -16.80
CA GLU A 257 -29.83 -15.51 -16.40
C GLU A 257 -30.50 -15.81 -15.04
N GLU A 258 -29.71 -15.96 -13.97
CA GLU A 258 -30.24 -15.95 -12.60
C GLU A 258 -30.15 -14.51 -12.05
N ASP A 259 -31.31 -13.84 -12.00
CA ASP A 259 -31.62 -12.57 -11.29
C ASP A 259 -30.76 -11.31 -11.53
N THR A 260 -29.80 -11.32 -12.46
CA THR A 260 -28.88 -10.19 -12.63
C THR A 260 -29.41 -9.21 -13.68
N ARG A 261 -29.96 -8.06 -13.26
CA ARG A 261 -30.41 -6.98 -14.17
C ARG A 261 -29.24 -6.50 -15.05
N SER A 262 -29.33 -6.75 -16.36
CA SER A 262 -28.36 -6.27 -17.35
C SER A 262 -28.33 -4.74 -17.37
N THR A 263 -27.13 -4.14 -17.23
CA THR A 263 -27.01 -2.68 -17.26
C THR A 263 -26.91 -2.16 -18.69
N SER A 264 -27.64 -1.07 -19.00
CA SER A 264 -27.66 -0.41 -20.33
C SER A 264 -26.33 0.23 -20.76
N SER A 265 -25.37 0.37 -19.84
CA SER A 265 -24.05 0.95 -20.10
C SER A 265 -23.04 -0.15 -20.48
N LEU A 266 -22.14 0.15 -21.43
CA LEU A 266 -21.10 -0.77 -21.93
C LEU A 266 -21.67 -2.06 -22.58
N ARG A 267 -22.76 -1.96 -23.34
CA ARG A 267 -23.44 -3.11 -23.99
C ARG A 267 -22.58 -3.93 -24.94
N CYS A 268 -21.43 -3.39 -25.40
CA CYS A 268 -20.50 -4.17 -26.20
C CYS A 268 -19.95 -5.38 -25.44
N LEU A 269 -19.80 -5.30 -24.11
CA LEU A 269 -19.30 -6.39 -23.28
C LEU A 269 -20.32 -7.53 -23.12
N ASP A 270 -21.61 -7.26 -23.33
CA ASP A 270 -22.67 -8.30 -23.29
C ASP A 270 -22.45 -9.36 -24.37
N LYS A 271 -21.70 -9.03 -25.43
CA LYS A 271 -21.33 -9.98 -26.47
C LYS A 271 -20.51 -11.16 -25.93
N ALA A 272 -19.79 -11.00 -24.82
CA ALA A 272 -19.06 -12.10 -24.19
C ALA A 272 -19.99 -13.23 -23.71
N ALA A 273 -21.23 -12.91 -23.33
CA ALA A 273 -22.20 -13.84 -22.76
C ALA A 273 -23.09 -14.56 -23.78
N ILE A 274 -22.89 -14.33 -25.09
CA ILE A 274 -23.66 -14.97 -26.16
C ILE A 274 -23.35 -16.48 -26.22
N LYS A 275 -24.37 -17.34 -26.12
CA LYS A 275 -24.20 -18.79 -26.35
C LYS A 275 -24.18 -19.08 -27.86
N LEU A 276 -23.04 -19.51 -28.39
CA LEU A 276 -22.96 -20.05 -29.76
C LEU A 276 -23.28 -21.56 -29.70
N GLN A 277 -24.20 -22.03 -30.54
CA GLN A 277 -24.91 -23.31 -30.42
C GLN A 277 -24.05 -24.59 -30.59
N GLU A 278 -22.71 -24.48 -30.67
CA GLU A 278 -21.80 -25.61 -30.97
C GLU A 278 -20.54 -25.70 -30.07
N GLN A 279 -20.46 -25.00 -28.93
CA GLN A 279 -19.26 -25.05 -28.07
C GLN A 279 -19.45 -25.88 -26.78
N PRO A 280 -18.52 -26.80 -26.45
CA PRO A 280 -18.57 -27.53 -25.19
C PRO A 280 -18.41 -26.58 -24.00
N GLU A 281 -19.17 -26.85 -22.94
CA GLU A 281 -19.32 -26.00 -21.74
C GLU A 281 -18.06 -25.93 -20.86
N SER A 282 -16.98 -26.62 -21.22
CA SER A 282 -15.76 -26.69 -20.41
C SER A 282 -14.67 -25.71 -20.88
N LYS A 283 -14.28 -24.80 -19.97
CA LYS A 283 -12.99 -24.05 -19.95
C LYS A 283 -12.60 -23.23 -21.20
N ASN A 284 -13.52 -22.89 -22.09
CA ASN A 284 -13.18 -22.06 -23.25
C ASN A 284 -13.25 -20.56 -22.92
N TRP A 285 -12.19 -19.81 -23.24
CA TRP A 285 -12.11 -18.32 -23.18
C TRP A 285 -13.09 -17.60 -24.13
N ASN A 286 -14.14 -18.31 -24.56
CA ASN A 286 -15.12 -17.89 -25.54
C ASN A 286 -16.50 -17.63 -24.92
N LEU A 287 -16.76 -18.08 -23.70
CA LEU A 287 -18.06 -17.90 -23.03
C LEU A 287 -17.85 -17.42 -21.60
N CYS A 288 -18.56 -16.35 -21.23
CA CYS A 288 -18.60 -15.80 -19.88
C CYS A 288 -20.05 -15.72 -19.42
N SER A 289 -20.30 -15.84 -18.11
CA SER A 289 -21.63 -15.62 -17.54
C SER A 289 -21.98 -14.13 -17.49
N VAL A 290 -23.28 -13.81 -17.43
CA VAL A 290 -23.76 -12.42 -17.30
C VAL A 290 -23.13 -11.72 -16.08
N ARG A 291 -23.00 -12.45 -14.97
CA ARG A 291 -22.40 -11.94 -13.73
C ARG A 291 -20.94 -11.51 -13.92
N GLU A 292 -20.14 -12.30 -14.63
CA GLU A 292 -18.74 -11.97 -14.92
C GLU A 292 -18.61 -10.72 -15.82
N VAL A 293 -19.55 -10.57 -16.77
CA VAL A 293 -19.62 -9.39 -17.65
C VAL A 293 -20.00 -8.14 -16.85
N GLU A 294 -21.02 -8.21 -16.00
CA GLU A 294 -21.43 -7.07 -15.17
C GLU A 294 -20.34 -6.68 -14.14
N ASP A 295 -19.66 -7.65 -13.52
CA ASP A 295 -18.50 -7.41 -12.65
C ASP A 295 -17.39 -6.64 -13.41
N THR A 296 -17.13 -7.01 -14.67
CA THR A 296 -16.15 -6.33 -15.53
C THR A 296 -16.60 -4.92 -15.90
N LYS A 297 -17.89 -4.71 -16.22
CA LYS A 297 -18.46 -3.39 -16.48
C LYS A 297 -18.30 -2.46 -15.27
N ILE A 298 -18.55 -2.96 -14.07
CA ILE A 298 -18.36 -2.21 -12.82
C ILE A 298 -16.90 -1.79 -12.66
N GLY A 299 -15.95 -2.72 -12.87
CA GLY A 299 -14.52 -2.42 -12.84
C GLY A 299 -14.13 -1.27 -13.79
N ILE A 300 -14.64 -1.27 -15.03
CA ILE A 300 -14.36 -0.22 -16.01
C ILE A 300 -14.96 1.13 -15.59
N ARG A 301 -16.17 1.16 -15.02
CA ARG A 301 -16.80 2.40 -14.54
C ARG A 301 -16.03 3.05 -13.39
N ILE A 302 -15.28 2.26 -12.64
CA ILE A 302 -14.48 2.74 -11.51
C ILE A 302 -13.14 3.36 -11.98
N LEU A 303 -12.64 3.04 -13.18
CA LEU A 303 -11.35 3.52 -13.69
C LEU A 303 -11.19 5.05 -13.74
N PRO A 304 -12.18 5.85 -14.20
CA PRO A 304 -12.05 7.31 -14.18
C PRO A 304 -11.82 7.87 -12.77
N MET A 305 -12.46 7.29 -11.75
CA MET A 305 -12.24 7.65 -10.35
C MET A 305 -10.81 7.29 -9.92
N TRP A 306 -10.29 6.12 -10.30
CA TRP A 306 -8.91 5.72 -9.98
C TRP A 306 -7.87 6.70 -10.48
N LEU A 307 -8.02 7.21 -11.71
CA LEU A 307 -7.04 8.11 -12.31
C LEU A 307 -6.84 9.38 -11.46
N THR A 308 -7.89 9.84 -10.77
CA THR A 308 -7.81 11.00 -9.89
C THR A 308 -6.99 10.75 -8.62
N PHE A 309 -6.80 9.48 -8.21
CA PHE A 309 -6.03 9.14 -7.00
C PHE A 309 -4.51 9.13 -7.25
N ILE A 310 -4.08 9.09 -8.52
CA ILE A 310 -2.66 9.13 -8.91
C ILE A 310 -1.97 10.38 -8.35
N VAL A 311 -2.64 11.53 -8.37
CA VAL A 311 -2.06 12.79 -7.85
C VAL A 311 -1.83 12.73 -6.34
N ILE A 312 -2.67 11.98 -5.60
CA ILE A 312 -2.43 11.75 -4.16
C ILE A 312 -1.12 11.00 -3.97
N GLY A 313 -0.85 9.98 -4.79
CA GLY A 313 0.43 9.26 -4.77
C GLY A 313 1.64 10.16 -5.06
N ILE A 314 1.53 11.11 -6.00
CA ILE A 314 2.58 12.12 -6.26
C ILE A 314 2.88 12.93 -5.00
N VAL A 315 1.84 13.33 -4.26
CA VAL A 315 2.00 14.10 -3.02
C VAL A 315 2.62 13.24 -1.93
N LEU A 316 2.18 11.99 -1.76
CA LEU A 316 2.75 11.08 -0.76
C LEU A 316 4.25 10.82 -0.99
N SER A 317 4.72 10.79 -2.25
CA SER A 317 6.13 10.53 -2.56
C SER A 317 7.10 11.60 -2.04
N ILE A 318 6.64 12.85 -1.83
CA ILE A 318 7.50 13.94 -1.35
C ILE A 318 7.95 13.74 0.11
N GLY A 319 7.19 12.97 0.91
CA GLY A 319 7.44 12.77 2.33
C GLY A 319 8.70 11.93 2.63
N ASN A 320 8.88 10.85 1.88
CA ASN A 320 10.03 9.95 2.03
C ASN A 320 11.26 10.37 1.22
N THR A 321 11.15 11.46 0.43
CA THR A 321 12.24 11.96 -0.42
C THR A 321 12.64 13.37 -0.02
N TYR A 322 11.94 14.39 -0.53
CA TYR A 322 12.32 15.77 -0.35
C TYR A 322 12.20 16.24 1.10
N PHE A 323 11.14 15.87 1.81
CA PHE A 323 10.99 16.27 3.22
C PHE A 323 12.08 15.63 4.08
N LEU A 324 12.44 14.38 3.78
CA LEU A 324 13.51 13.66 4.43
C LEU A 324 14.87 14.34 4.20
N GLU A 325 15.15 14.79 2.98
CA GLU A 325 16.38 15.53 2.68
C GLU A 325 16.42 16.94 3.29
N GLN A 326 15.28 17.65 3.32
CA GLN A 326 15.18 18.92 4.05
C GLN A 326 15.51 18.70 5.53
N ALA A 327 14.90 17.69 6.15
CA ALA A 327 15.13 17.30 7.54
C ALA A 327 16.61 16.95 7.79
N ASN A 328 17.26 16.28 6.84
CA ASN A 328 18.67 15.93 6.94
C ASN A 328 19.62 17.14 6.88
N ARG A 329 19.22 18.28 6.32
CA ARG A 329 20.05 19.49 6.22
C ARG A 329 19.74 20.56 7.27
N MET A 330 18.66 20.40 8.04
CA MET A 330 18.23 21.33 9.09
C MET A 330 18.83 21.02 10.47
N ASP A 331 18.76 21.98 11.39
CA ASP A 331 19.24 21.80 12.76
C ASP A 331 18.26 20.96 13.58
N GLY A 332 18.74 19.82 14.05
CA GLY A 332 18.01 18.88 14.89
C GLY A 332 18.20 19.11 16.40
N LYS A 333 18.88 20.18 16.83
CA LYS A 333 19.06 20.45 18.25
C LYS A 333 17.80 21.06 18.87
N LEU A 334 17.29 20.43 19.92
CA LEU A 334 16.28 20.98 20.83
C LEU A 334 16.94 21.23 22.19
N GLY A 335 17.43 22.44 22.40
CA GLY A 335 18.27 22.76 23.55
C GLY A 335 19.55 21.92 23.56
N LYS A 336 19.69 21.03 24.53
CA LYS A 336 20.85 20.10 24.63
C LYS A 336 20.64 18.75 23.92
N ILE A 337 19.42 18.43 23.49
CA ILE A 337 19.08 17.12 22.91
C ILE A 337 19.18 17.19 21.39
N LYS A 338 19.86 16.23 20.76
CA LYS A 338 19.89 16.09 19.30
C LYS A 338 18.80 15.13 18.86
N ILE A 339 17.79 15.66 18.18
CA ILE A 339 16.68 14.90 17.60
C ILE A 339 17.16 14.26 16.30
N THR A 340 16.85 12.97 16.16
CA THR A 340 17.13 12.19 14.95
C THR A 340 15.95 12.26 13.99
N ILE A 341 16.24 12.18 12.71
CA ILE A 341 15.23 12.23 11.64
C ILE A 341 14.10 11.20 11.83
N PRO A 342 14.35 9.96 12.29
CA PRO A 342 13.27 8.96 12.42
C PRO A 342 12.21 9.27 13.47
N ILE A 343 12.42 10.27 14.34
CA ILE A 343 11.34 10.80 15.19
C ILE A 343 10.19 11.38 14.34
N PHE A 344 10.47 11.90 13.14
CA PHE A 344 9.44 12.35 12.21
C PHE A 344 8.59 11.20 11.67
N LEU A 345 9.13 9.98 11.55
CA LEU A 345 8.32 8.80 11.22
C LEU A 345 7.31 8.49 12.32
N LEU A 346 7.72 8.61 13.60
CA LEU A 346 6.80 8.40 14.73
C LEU A 346 5.68 9.43 14.72
N PHE A 347 6.02 10.72 14.56
CA PHE A 347 5.01 11.78 14.43
C PHE A 347 4.09 11.55 13.24
N TYR A 348 4.63 11.13 12.09
CA TYR A 348 3.85 10.78 10.91
C TYR A 348 2.85 9.65 11.22
N GLN A 349 3.28 8.55 11.85
CA GLN A 349 2.40 7.42 12.15
C GLN A 349 1.34 7.73 13.21
N ILE A 350 1.68 8.53 14.22
CA ILE A 350 0.73 9.00 15.22
C ILE A 350 -0.32 9.91 14.57
N SER A 351 0.12 10.89 13.76
CA SER A 351 -0.76 11.82 13.05
C SER A 351 -1.69 11.07 12.09
N ARG A 352 -1.18 10.06 11.37
CA ARG A 352 -1.96 9.19 10.50
C ARG A 352 -3.05 8.46 11.29
N SER A 353 -2.68 7.82 12.40
CA SER A 353 -3.62 7.07 13.25
C SER A 353 -4.73 7.96 13.81
N ILE A 354 -4.37 9.15 14.32
CA ILE A 354 -5.34 10.13 14.83
C ILE A 354 -6.28 10.59 13.71
N SER A 355 -5.76 10.87 12.52
CA SER A 355 -6.57 11.34 11.38
C SER A 355 -7.56 10.28 10.91
N THR A 356 -7.14 9.01 10.84
CA THR A 356 -8.02 7.89 10.50
C THR A 356 -9.09 7.66 11.56
N TYR A 357 -8.74 7.76 12.85
CA TYR A 357 -9.69 7.67 13.96
C TYR A 357 -10.72 8.81 13.96
N PHE A 358 -10.27 10.05 13.72
CA PHE A 358 -11.18 11.18 13.61
C PHE A 358 -12.12 11.03 12.41
N TYR A 359 -11.61 10.57 11.28
CA TYR A 359 -12.42 10.28 10.10
C TYR A 359 -13.46 9.19 10.37
N SER A 360 -13.10 8.09 11.07
CA SER A 360 -14.07 7.04 11.36
C SER A 360 -15.23 7.54 12.23
N ILE A 361 -14.94 8.35 13.26
CA ILE A 361 -15.98 9.02 14.06
C ILE A 361 -16.86 9.89 13.17
N LEU A 362 -16.24 10.72 12.33
CA LEU A 362 -16.96 11.62 11.45
C LEU A 362 -17.89 10.85 10.50
N THR A 363 -17.44 9.74 9.93
CA THR A 363 -18.28 8.90 9.05
C THR A 363 -19.46 8.24 9.75
N MET A 364 -19.41 8.02 11.07
CA MET A 364 -20.57 7.52 11.83
C MET A 364 -21.69 8.57 11.90
N CYS A 365 -21.33 9.86 11.83
CA CYS A 365 -22.29 10.96 11.84
C CYS A 365 -22.87 11.27 10.44
N PHE A 366 -22.29 10.72 9.38
CA PHE A 366 -22.72 10.95 8.00
C PHE A 366 -23.41 9.72 7.40
N ASN A 367 -24.17 9.94 6.33
CA ASN A 367 -24.71 8.83 5.55
C ASN A 367 -23.55 8.00 4.97
N LYS A 368 -23.50 6.70 5.33
CA LYS A 368 -22.45 5.75 4.93
C LYS A 368 -22.22 5.72 3.42
N LYS A 369 -23.23 6.04 2.60
CA LYS A 369 -23.13 6.12 1.14
C LYS A 369 -22.18 7.22 0.65
N TYR A 370 -22.22 8.40 1.28
CA TYR A 370 -21.46 9.58 0.85
C TYR A 370 -20.15 9.78 1.61
N ALA A 371 -19.96 9.05 2.72
CA ALA A 371 -18.76 9.13 3.53
C ALA A 371 -17.47 8.90 2.71
N PRO A 372 -17.34 7.83 1.89
CA PRO A 372 -16.10 7.54 1.17
C PRO A 372 -15.72 8.61 0.13
N PRO A 373 -16.63 9.09 -0.75
CA PRO A 373 -16.30 10.18 -1.67
C PRO A 373 -15.91 11.49 -0.97
N VAL A 374 -16.60 11.84 0.11
CA VAL A 374 -16.29 13.04 0.90
C VAL A 374 -14.92 12.91 1.57
N GLY A 375 -14.60 11.73 2.10
CA GLY A 375 -13.27 11.44 2.65
C GLY A 375 -12.14 11.57 1.62
N ILE A 376 -12.36 11.10 0.39
CA ILE A 376 -11.41 11.27 -0.71
C ILE A 376 -11.22 12.77 -1.04
N ALA A 377 -12.31 13.53 -1.20
CA ALA A 377 -12.25 14.97 -1.44
C ALA A 377 -11.51 15.70 -0.31
N THR A 378 -11.76 15.32 0.93
CA THR A 378 -11.09 15.86 2.12
C THR A 378 -9.58 15.60 2.06
N GLY A 379 -9.17 14.37 1.71
CA GLY A 379 -7.76 14.03 1.48
C GLY A 379 -7.11 14.86 0.37
N MET A 380 -7.83 15.15 -0.71
CA MET A 380 -7.34 16.03 -1.79
C MET A 380 -7.20 17.49 -1.33
N VAL A 381 -8.14 18.03 -0.55
CA VAL A 381 -8.02 19.37 0.05
C VAL A 381 -6.81 19.44 0.99
N LEU A 382 -6.63 18.43 1.85
CA LEU A 382 -5.47 18.32 2.73
C LEU A 382 -4.16 18.21 1.94
N SER A 383 -4.18 17.57 0.76
CA SER A 383 -3.02 17.51 -0.14
C SER A 383 -2.63 18.89 -0.67
N VAL A 384 -3.62 19.73 -1.04
CA VAL A 384 -3.39 21.13 -1.43
C VAL A 384 -2.77 21.91 -0.26
N LEU A 385 -3.35 21.81 0.94
CA LEU A 385 -2.86 22.48 2.15
C LEU A 385 -1.44 22.02 2.53
N CYS A 386 -1.15 20.73 2.38
CA CYS A 386 0.17 20.15 2.60
C CYS A 386 1.20 20.80 1.67
N CYS A 387 0.90 20.90 0.38
CA CYS A 387 1.79 21.50 -0.61
C CYS A 387 2.00 23.01 -0.37
N ILE A 388 0.96 23.76 -0.01
CA ILE A 388 1.07 25.18 0.36
C ILE A 388 1.96 25.35 1.58
N THR A 389 1.75 24.53 2.61
CA THR A 389 2.56 24.56 3.84
C THR A 389 4.02 24.27 3.53
N ALA A 390 4.29 23.24 2.73
CA ALA A 390 5.64 22.90 2.29
C ALA A 390 6.30 24.03 1.48
N ALA A 391 5.55 24.67 0.57
CA ALA A 391 6.06 25.80 -0.21
C ALA A 391 6.46 26.98 0.68
N LYS A 392 5.65 27.31 1.69
CA LYS A 392 5.93 28.40 2.64
C LYS A 392 7.14 28.08 3.53
N VAL A 393 7.22 26.87 4.08
CA VAL A 393 8.35 26.43 4.90
C VAL A 393 9.64 26.44 4.08
N GLU A 394 9.60 25.97 2.84
CA GLU A 394 10.76 25.98 1.95
C GLU A 394 11.19 27.39 1.54
N THR A 395 10.23 28.29 1.30
CA THR A 395 10.53 29.71 1.05
C THR A 395 11.29 30.33 2.23
N ARG A 396 10.87 30.00 3.46
CA ARG A 396 11.57 30.45 4.67
C ARG A 396 12.96 29.83 4.79
N ARG A 397 13.11 28.54 4.52
CA ARG A 397 14.41 27.84 4.53
C ARG A 397 15.40 28.48 3.55
N LEU A 398 14.96 28.75 2.32
CA LEU A 398 15.79 29.40 1.29
C LEU A 398 16.19 30.83 1.67
N HIS A 399 15.33 31.56 2.38
CA HIS A 399 15.67 32.89 2.90
C HIS A 399 16.79 32.81 3.95
N VAL A 400 16.66 31.92 4.94
CA VAL A 400 17.70 31.70 5.97
C VAL A 400 19.04 31.30 5.34
N ILE A 401 19.02 30.44 4.31
CA ILE A 401 20.23 30.04 3.57
C ILE A 401 20.92 31.24 2.91
N ARG A 402 20.14 32.13 2.28
CA ARG A 402 20.68 33.32 1.63
C ARG A 402 21.27 34.30 2.65
N ASP A 403 20.56 34.54 3.76
CA ASP A 403 20.99 35.46 4.81
C ASP A 403 22.30 35.02 5.48
N HIS A 404 22.53 33.71 5.58
CA HIS A 404 23.74 33.13 6.17
C HIS A 404 24.82 32.75 5.13
N GLY A 405 24.63 33.05 3.84
CA GLY A 405 25.60 32.74 2.79
C GLY A 405 25.84 31.24 2.56
N LEU A 406 24.85 30.38 2.82
CA LEU A 406 24.97 28.91 2.79
C LEU A 406 24.64 28.29 1.41
N LEU A 407 24.53 29.10 0.35
CA LEU A 407 24.13 28.63 -0.99
C LEU A 407 25.16 27.67 -1.61
N ASP A 408 26.45 27.96 -1.43
CA ASP A 408 27.56 27.15 -1.96
C ASP A 408 28.10 26.13 -0.95
N LYS A 409 27.45 26.02 0.21
CA LYS A 409 27.87 25.15 1.32
C LYS A 409 26.79 24.10 1.59
N PRO A 410 26.69 23.05 0.75
CA PRO A 410 25.61 22.07 0.86
C PRO A 410 25.65 21.31 2.19
N ASP A 411 26.83 21.04 2.73
CA ASP A 411 27.03 20.15 3.89
C ASP A 411 26.95 20.86 5.25
N GLU A 412 26.94 22.19 5.25
CA GLU A 412 26.72 22.95 6.48
C GLU A 412 25.25 22.86 6.92
N LYS A 413 25.04 22.63 8.21
CA LYS A 413 23.70 22.57 8.80
C LYS A 413 23.06 23.95 8.76
N ILE A 414 21.85 24.01 8.24
CA ILE A 414 21.07 25.24 8.15
C ILE A 414 20.61 25.60 9.57
N PRO A 415 20.81 26.86 10.04
CA PRO A 415 20.40 27.32 11.37
C PRO A 415 18.86 27.56 11.43
N MET A 416 18.10 26.55 11.06
CA MET A 416 16.65 26.53 11.10
C MET A 416 16.23 25.21 11.75
N SER A 417 15.37 25.30 12.77
CA SER A 417 14.92 24.13 13.50
C SER A 417 14.14 23.16 12.61
N ILE A 418 14.46 21.87 12.70
CA ILE A 418 13.80 20.80 11.96
C ILE A 418 12.27 20.75 12.19
N PHE A 419 11.78 21.24 13.33
CA PHE A 419 10.36 21.26 13.68
C PHE A 419 9.48 22.11 12.76
N TRP A 420 10.06 23.02 11.99
CA TRP A 420 9.33 23.74 10.95
C TRP A 420 8.74 22.83 9.87
N LEU A 421 9.29 21.62 9.69
CA LEU A 421 8.75 20.60 8.78
C LEU A 421 7.58 19.80 9.41
N LEU A 422 7.34 19.92 10.71
CA LEU A 422 6.31 19.12 11.40
C LEU A 422 4.90 19.34 10.82
N PRO A 423 4.45 20.58 10.53
CA PRO A 423 3.10 20.82 10.00
C PRO A 423 2.86 20.13 8.65
N GLN A 424 3.82 20.18 7.72
CA GLN A 424 3.71 19.51 6.43
C GLN A 424 3.74 17.98 6.57
N TYR A 425 4.51 17.41 7.52
CA TYR A 425 4.49 15.97 7.80
C TYR A 425 3.16 15.52 8.40
N MET A 426 2.57 16.29 9.31
CA MET A 426 1.26 15.98 9.91
C MET A 426 0.14 16.04 8.88
N LEU A 427 0.14 17.07 8.01
CA LEU A 427 -0.81 17.17 6.91
C LEU A 427 -0.66 16.01 5.92
N LEU A 428 0.58 15.65 5.56
CA LEU A 428 0.85 14.52 4.69
C LEU A 428 0.36 13.19 5.30
N ALA A 429 0.57 13.00 6.60
CA ALA A 429 0.07 11.85 7.34
C ALA A 429 -1.46 11.81 7.38
N ALA A 430 -2.11 12.97 7.51
CA ALA A 430 -3.57 13.06 7.45
C ALA A 430 -4.11 12.71 6.05
N VAL A 431 -3.42 13.14 4.99
CA VAL A 431 -3.72 12.72 3.61
C VAL A 431 -3.62 11.20 3.48
N ASP A 432 -2.51 10.59 3.89
CA ASP A 432 -2.33 9.13 3.84
C ASP A 432 -3.43 8.42 4.64
N GLY A 433 -3.67 8.82 5.88
CA GLY A 433 -4.69 8.20 6.74
C GLY A 433 -6.11 8.30 6.19
N ILE A 434 -6.56 9.51 5.83
CA ILE A 434 -7.94 9.75 5.41
C ILE A 434 -8.17 9.24 3.98
N ALA A 435 -7.30 9.61 3.03
CA ALA A 435 -7.50 9.22 1.63
C ALA A 435 -7.41 7.70 1.46
N ASN A 436 -6.43 7.03 2.08
CA ASN A 436 -6.27 5.58 1.92
C ASN A 436 -7.45 4.79 2.51
N THR A 437 -7.93 5.17 3.70
CA THR A 437 -9.13 4.57 4.29
C THR A 437 -10.37 4.84 3.45
N SER A 438 -10.51 6.05 2.90
CA SER A 438 -11.67 6.45 2.09
C SER A 438 -11.69 5.76 0.73
N ILE A 439 -10.55 5.67 0.04
CA ILE A 439 -10.39 4.93 -1.22
C ILE A 439 -10.71 3.45 -0.98
N THR A 440 -10.18 2.88 0.09
CA THR A 440 -10.45 1.48 0.46
C THR A 440 -11.95 1.26 0.72
N SER A 441 -12.59 2.13 1.49
CA SER A 441 -14.03 2.05 1.75
C SER A 441 -14.86 2.25 0.47
N PHE A 442 -14.48 3.18 -0.40
CA PHE A 442 -15.16 3.43 -1.67
C PHE A 442 -15.22 2.16 -2.51
N PHE A 443 -14.09 1.51 -2.73
CA PHE A 443 -14.07 0.25 -3.48
C PHE A 443 -14.75 -0.89 -2.73
N LYS A 444 -14.73 -0.94 -1.40
CA LYS A 444 -15.44 -1.99 -0.66
C LYS A 444 -16.93 -2.00 -1.02
N HIS A 445 -17.51 -0.81 -1.19
CA HIS A 445 -18.92 -0.61 -1.53
C HIS A 445 -19.19 -0.65 -3.03
N GLN A 446 -18.23 -0.26 -3.88
CA GLN A 446 -18.45 -0.13 -5.32
C GLN A 446 -17.91 -1.31 -6.15
N ALA A 447 -16.86 -2.00 -5.69
CA ALA A 447 -16.25 -3.12 -6.43
C ALA A 447 -17.14 -4.37 -6.35
N PRO A 448 -17.09 -5.24 -7.38
CA PRO A 448 -17.76 -6.53 -7.32
C PRO A 448 -17.21 -7.40 -6.20
N GLU A 449 -18.04 -8.29 -5.67
CA GLU A 449 -17.68 -9.12 -4.50
C GLU A 449 -16.44 -9.99 -4.78
N SER A 450 -16.33 -10.49 -6.01
CA SER A 450 -15.21 -11.27 -6.51
C SER A 450 -13.87 -10.52 -6.36
N MET A 451 -13.85 -9.19 -6.52
CA MET A 451 -12.64 -8.36 -6.47
C MET A 451 -12.34 -7.74 -5.11
N ARG A 452 -13.18 -7.95 -4.09
CA ARG A 452 -12.99 -7.34 -2.76
C ARG A 452 -11.65 -7.70 -2.11
N LYS A 453 -11.08 -8.88 -2.38
CA LYS A 453 -9.75 -9.27 -1.90
C LYS A 453 -8.62 -8.45 -2.53
N TYR A 454 -8.79 -8.01 -3.79
CA TYR A 454 -7.78 -7.28 -4.56
C TYR A 454 -7.76 -5.78 -4.28
N LEU A 455 -8.86 -5.27 -3.74
CA LEU A 455 -9.06 -3.88 -3.36
C LEU A 455 -7.83 -3.25 -2.69
N THR A 456 -7.34 -3.81 -1.57
CA THR A 456 -6.22 -3.22 -0.82
C THR A 456 -4.96 -3.10 -1.68
N TYR A 457 -4.70 -4.08 -2.56
CA TYR A 457 -3.55 -4.06 -3.47
C TYR A 457 -3.75 -3.05 -4.60
N PHE A 458 -4.97 -2.91 -5.10
CA PHE A 458 -5.30 -1.91 -6.11
C PHE A 458 -5.15 -0.48 -5.58
N THR A 459 -5.65 -0.19 -4.38
CA THR A 459 -5.42 1.10 -3.72
C THR A 459 -3.92 1.40 -3.62
N LYS A 460 -3.12 0.44 -3.15
CA LYS A 460 -1.65 0.59 -3.09
C LYS A 460 -1.04 0.81 -4.47
N GLY A 461 -1.43 0.03 -5.47
CA GLY A 461 -0.89 0.14 -6.83
C GLY A 461 -1.20 1.48 -7.48
N VAL A 462 -2.41 2.04 -7.30
CA VAL A 462 -2.75 3.37 -7.85
C VAL A 462 -1.94 4.48 -7.21
N LEU A 463 -1.79 4.44 -5.87
CA LEU A 463 -0.91 5.38 -5.17
C LEU A 463 0.54 5.20 -5.61
N GLY A 464 0.99 3.96 -5.81
CA GLY A 464 2.31 3.61 -6.34
C GLY A 464 2.56 4.14 -7.75
N LEU A 465 1.58 4.05 -8.65
CA LEU A 465 1.64 4.69 -9.97
C LEU A 465 1.81 6.21 -9.84
N GLY A 466 1.14 6.82 -8.86
CA GLY A 466 1.36 8.22 -8.48
C GLY A 466 2.79 8.49 -8.01
N THR A 467 3.34 7.63 -7.14
CA THR A 467 4.73 7.72 -6.71
C THR A 467 5.69 7.68 -7.90
N MET A 468 5.50 6.77 -8.87
CA MET A 468 6.32 6.75 -10.10
C MET A 468 6.12 8.01 -10.95
N ALA A 469 4.86 8.44 -11.11
CA ALA A 469 4.51 9.64 -11.86
C ALA A 469 5.13 10.92 -11.26
N SER A 470 5.53 10.92 -9.99
CA SER A 470 6.27 12.05 -9.40
C SER A 470 7.61 12.32 -10.08
N VAL A 471 8.26 11.29 -10.66
CA VAL A 471 9.50 11.47 -11.44
C VAL A 471 9.21 12.22 -12.73
N LEU A 472 8.10 11.88 -13.40
CA LEU A 472 7.63 12.59 -14.59
C LEU A 472 7.25 14.04 -14.24
N SER A 473 6.56 14.25 -13.10
CA SER A 473 6.22 15.59 -12.60
C SER A 473 7.47 16.46 -12.43
N VAL A 474 8.50 15.94 -11.74
CA VAL A 474 9.78 16.64 -11.55
C VAL A 474 10.47 16.92 -12.88
N TYR A 475 10.48 15.97 -13.81
CA TYR A 475 11.06 16.15 -15.14
C TYR A 475 10.36 17.26 -15.94
N VAL A 476 9.02 17.21 -16.01
CA VAL A 476 8.21 18.19 -16.74
C VAL A 476 8.38 19.59 -16.14
N VAL A 477 8.24 19.72 -14.81
CA VAL A 477 8.43 21.02 -14.14
C VAL A 477 9.86 21.52 -14.32
N GLY A 478 10.86 20.63 -14.26
CA GLY A 478 12.25 20.97 -14.54
C GLY A 478 12.44 21.55 -15.93
N LYS A 479 11.88 20.90 -16.97
CA LYS A 479 11.94 21.38 -18.35
C LYS A 479 11.18 22.69 -18.58
N VAL A 480 10.02 22.85 -17.96
CA VAL A 480 9.26 24.11 -18.01
C VAL A 480 10.03 25.23 -17.31
N SER A 481 10.72 24.93 -16.21
CA SER A 481 11.47 25.91 -15.44
C SER A 481 12.74 26.42 -16.12
N GLU A 482 13.33 25.61 -17.00
CA GLU A 482 14.54 25.91 -17.79
C GLU A 482 14.23 26.81 -19.01
N ARG A 483 12.94 27.04 -19.31
CA ARG A 483 12.51 27.90 -20.42
C ARG A 483 13.02 29.34 -20.23
N ASP A 484 13.29 30.01 -21.34
CA ASP A 484 13.74 31.42 -21.40
C ASP A 484 15.11 31.66 -20.74
N GLN A 485 16.05 30.73 -20.91
CA GLN A 485 17.43 30.80 -20.36
C GLN A 485 17.49 30.89 -18.82
N LYS A 486 16.41 30.54 -18.12
CA LYS A 486 16.39 30.49 -16.65
C LYS A 486 17.02 29.18 -16.17
N PRO A 487 17.67 29.19 -14.99
CA PRO A 487 18.19 27.96 -14.42
C PRO A 487 17.04 27.02 -14.07
N ASN A 488 17.23 25.72 -14.34
CA ASN A 488 16.34 24.67 -13.91
C ASN A 488 16.10 24.78 -12.39
N TRP A 489 14.85 24.65 -11.93
CA TRP A 489 14.55 24.70 -10.50
C TRP A 489 15.20 23.56 -9.71
N PHE A 490 15.51 22.45 -10.35
CA PHE A 490 16.18 21.32 -9.74
C PHE A 490 17.69 21.40 -10.01
N GLN A 491 18.43 21.81 -8.99
CA GLN A 491 19.88 21.97 -9.03
C GLN A 491 20.56 20.82 -8.27
N PRO A 492 21.87 20.58 -8.47
CA PRO A 492 22.58 19.49 -7.80
C PRO A 492 22.46 19.53 -6.27
N SER A 493 22.48 20.73 -5.68
CA SER A 493 22.25 20.91 -4.24
C SER A 493 20.83 21.36 -3.93
N LEU A 494 20.31 20.88 -2.80
CA LEU A 494 19.01 21.28 -2.25
C LEU A 494 18.95 22.78 -1.93
N ASN A 495 20.08 23.39 -1.58
CA ASN A 495 20.17 24.80 -1.21
C ASN A 495 20.05 25.74 -2.42
N LYS A 496 20.46 25.29 -3.61
CA LYS A 496 20.32 26.03 -4.86
C LYS A 496 19.01 25.74 -5.58
N SER A 497 18.36 24.62 -5.26
CA SER A 497 17.10 24.21 -5.86
C SER A 497 15.93 25.10 -5.41
N ARG A 498 14.96 25.31 -6.30
CA ARG A 498 13.72 26.06 -6.06
C ARG A 498 12.55 25.11 -5.80
N LEU A 499 12.68 24.32 -4.72
CA LEU A 499 11.63 23.42 -4.27
C LEU A 499 10.37 24.17 -3.82
N ASP A 500 10.51 25.41 -3.35
CA ASP A 500 9.40 26.31 -3.03
C ASP A 500 8.44 26.44 -4.22
N ARG A 501 8.99 26.65 -5.42
CA ARG A 501 8.22 26.78 -6.65
C ARG A 501 7.61 25.44 -7.08
N TYR A 502 8.34 24.33 -6.92
CA TYR A 502 7.81 23.00 -7.19
C TYR A 502 6.61 22.67 -6.31
N TYR A 503 6.66 22.97 -5.00
CA TYR A 503 5.53 22.76 -4.10
C TYR A 503 4.33 23.66 -4.43
N TRP A 504 4.55 24.89 -4.88
CA TRP A 504 3.46 25.72 -5.43
C TRP A 504 2.84 25.10 -6.68
N THR A 505 3.65 24.57 -7.61
CA THR A 505 3.11 23.89 -8.80
C THR A 505 2.32 22.63 -8.43
N LEU A 506 2.78 21.87 -7.45
CA LEU A 506 2.09 20.68 -6.96
C LEU A 506 0.77 21.04 -6.27
N SER A 507 0.73 22.15 -5.52
CA SER A 507 -0.52 22.69 -4.95
C SER A 507 -1.55 22.99 -6.05
N GLY A 508 -1.12 23.64 -7.13
CA GLY A 508 -1.98 23.89 -8.30
C GLY A 508 -2.47 22.61 -8.97
N LEU A 509 -1.58 21.63 -9.17
CA LEU A 509 -1.94 20.32 -9.73
C LEU A 509 -2.97 19.59 -8.86
N CYS A 510 -2.80 19.60 -7.54
CA CYS A 510 -3.75 19.02 -6.59
C CYS A 510 -5.11 19.73 -6.63
N ALA A 511 -5.13 21.06 -6.76
CA ALA A 511 -6.37 21.84 -6.86
C ALA A 511 -7.13 21.52 -8.15
N VAL A 512 -6.43 21.44 -9.29
CA VAL A 512 -7.03 21.03 -10.57
C VAL A 512 -7.56 19.60 -10.47
N ASN A 513 -6.79 18.68 -9.87
CA ASN A 513 -7.22 17.30 -9.69
C ASN A 513 -8.44 17.17 -8.78
N LEU A 514 -8.57 18.00 -7.74
CA LEU A 514 -9.76 18.07 -6.90
C LEU A 514 -11.00 18.47 -7.72
N VAL A 515 -10.88 19.45 -8.61
CA VAL A 515 -12.00 19.87 -9.49
C VAL A 515 -12.38 18.72 -10.43
N ILE A 516 -11.39 18.07 -11.05
CA ILE A 516 -11.62 16.91 -11.92
C ILE A 516 -12.31 15.79 -11.14
N TYR A 517 -11.86 15.50 -9.91
CA TYR A 517 -12.47 14.52 -9.04
C TYR A 517 -13.94 14.83 -8.75
N ILE A 518 -14.26 16.08 -8.39
CA ILE A 518 -15.65 16.50 -8.12
C ILE A 518 -16.52 16.30 -9.36
N ILE A 519 -16.02 16.67 -10.54
CA ILE A 519 -16.73 16.47 -11.82
C ILE A 519 -16.98 14.97 -12.04
N VAL A 520 -15.95 14.13 -11.96
CA VAL A 520 -16.07 12.67 -12.19
C VAL A 520 -17.00 12.03 -11.15
N ALA A 521 -16.88 12.41 -9.87
CA ALA A 521 -17.74 11.91 -8.80
C ALA A 521 -19.21 12.33 -8.99
N SER A 522 -19.47 13.53 -9.53
CA SER A 522 -20.83 13.99 -9.83
C SER A 522 -21.51 13.22 -10.96
N PHE A 523 -20.74 12.73 -11.93
CA PHE A 523 -21.24 11.86 -13.01
C PHE A 523 -21.24 10.38 -12.64
N TYR A 524 -20.63 10.00 -11.51
CA TYR A 524 -20.53 8.60 -11.09
C TYR A 524 -21.85 8.13 -10.47
N THR A 525 -22.42 7.06 -11.04
CA THR A 525 -23.62 6.41 -10.49
C THR A 525 -23.22 5.43 -9.39
N TYR A 526 -23.55 5.76 -8.14
CA TYR A 526 -23.22 4.94 -6.97
C TYR A 526 -24.16 3.73 -6.83
N LYS A 527 -23.59 2.54 -6.59
CA LYS A 527 -24.36 1.35 -6.20
C LYS A 527 -25.03 1.57 -4.84
N GLU A 528 -26.28 1.13 -4.69
CA GLU A 528 -26.98 1.13 -3.41
C GLU A 528 -26.33 0.10 -2.47
N THR A 529 -26.03 0.53 -1.24
CA THR A 529 -25.59 -0.38 -0.18
C THR A 529 -26.84 -1.10 0.34
N PRO A 530 -26.87 -2.45 0.41
CA PRO A 530 -27.90 -3.12 1.19
C PRO A 530 -27.79 -2.65 2.64
N ASP A 531 -28.90 -2.23 3.22
CA ASP A 531 -28.96 -1.85 4.62
C ASP A 531 -28.64 -3.07 5.49
N GLU A 532 -27.44 -3.14 6.03
CA GLU A 532 -27.13 -4.01 7.17
C GLU A 532 -27.72 -3.35 8.42
N GLY A 533 -29.03 -3.57 8.66
CA GLY A 533 -29.71 -3.09 9.85
C GLY A 533 -31.23 -3.20 9.77
N GLY A 534 -31.76 -4.38 10.13
CA GLY A 534 -33.20 -4.61 10.25
C GLY A 534 -33.58 -6.02 10.74
N ASP A 535 -32.76 -6.65 11.59
CA ASP A 535 -33.26 -7.72 12.46
C ASP A 535 -33.83 -7.05 13.73
N GLU A 536 -34.88 -6.27 13.56
CA GLU A 536 -35.77 -5.90 14.65
C GLU A 536 -36.95 -6.88 14.61
N GLY A 537 -37.02 -7.72 15.64
CA GLY A 537 -37.96 -8.82 15.73
C GLY A 537 -39.40 -8.37 15.46
N GLU A 538 -40.00 -8.94 14.42
CA GLU A 538 -41.45 -9.09 14.37
C GLU A 538 -41.84 -10.06 15.48
N GLY A 539 -42.28 -9.50 16.60
CA GLY A 539 -43.09 -10.19 17.59
C GLY A 539 -44.38 -10.67 16.93
N GLY A 540 -44.35 -11.89 16.40
CA GLY A 540 -45.54 -12.63 16.01
C GLY A 540 -46.30 -13.01 17.28
N ASN A 541 -47.43 -12.33 17.50
CA ASN A 541 -48.47 -12.73 18.45
C ASN A 541 -48.77 -14.22 18.31
N MET A 542 -48.60 -14.96 19.40
CA MET A 542 -49.18 -16.29 19.58
C MET A 542 -50.70 -16.20 19.58
N ASP A 543 -51.33 -16.86 18.63
CA ASP A 543 -52.67 -17.44 18.80
C ASP A 543 -52.54 -18.97 18.67
N PRO A 544 -53.12 -19.77 19.60
CA PRO A 544 -52.93 -21.21 19.62
C PRO A 544 -54.02 -21.95 18.84
N GLY A 545 -53.60 -22.94 18.06
CA GLY A 545 -54.44 -24.08 17.69
C GLY A 545 -54.71 -24.23 16.20
N PHE A 546 -54.05 -25.20 15.58
CA PHE A 546 -54.74 -26.36 14.98
C PHE A 546 -53.74 -27.46 14.60
N GLU A 547 -54.22 -28.69 14.66
CA GLU A 547 -53.51 -29.98 14.69
C GLU A 547 -52.83 -30.43 13.39
N ASP A 548 -51.86 -31.32 13.57
CA ASP A 548 -51.49 -32.50 12.77
C ASP A 548 -51.53 -32.42 11.23
N THR A 549 -50.37 -32.62 10.60
CA THR A 549 -50.03 -33.92 10.00
C THR A 549 -48.63 -33.93 9.40
N ALA A 550 -47.95 -35.05 9.64
CA ALA A 550 -46.64 -35.41 9.13
C ALA A 550 -46.53 -35.42 7.59
N LYS A 551 -45.33 -35.15 7.06
CA LYS A 551 -44.62 -36.04 6.12
C LYS A 551 -43.21 -35.54 5.77
N CYS A 552 -42.24 -36.42 6.08
CA CYS A 552 -40.92 -36.49 5.44
C CYS A 552 -41.01 -36.93 3.96
N CYS A 553 -39.86 -36.82 3.28
CA CYS A 553 -39.43 -37.31 1.94
C CYS A 553 -39.38 -36.20 0.89
N CYS A 554 -38.30 -36.02 0.12
CA CYS A 554 -37.07 -36.78 -0.12
C CYS A 554 -35.97 -35.80 -0.57
#